data_AF-I4Z9V6-F1
#
_entry.id   AF-I4Z9V6-F1
#
_cell.length_a   1.000
_cell.length_b   1.000
_cell.length_c   1.000
_cell.angle_alpha   90.00
_cell.angle_beta   90.00
_cell.angle_gamma   90.00
#
_symmetry.space_group_name_H-M   'P 1'
#
loop_
_entity.id
_entity.type
_entity.pdbx_description
1 polymer ?
#
loop_
_entity_poly.entity_id
_entity_poly.type
_entity_poly.pdbx_seq_one_letter_code
_entity_poly.pdbx_strand_id
1 'polypeptide(L)'
;MRSVYINNVSTFLPNTPISNEEMEDYIGLIGGKPSRVRSIVLRQNGIKTRYYGLNKKQKITHSNSQLAKEAIVKLFVDKTVSTDVTLLACGTSTPDQLLPSHAWVTKNSFSYRNWKICFYKRFNQM
;
A
#
# COMPACT_ATOMS: atom_id res chain seq x y z
N MET A 1 10.79 -24.15 -22.14
CA MET A 1 10.21 -23.18 -21.18
C MET A 1 11.12 -21.98 -21.11
N ARG A 2 10.60 -20.74 -21.05
CA ARG A 2 11.45 -19.54 -20.91
C ARG A 2 11.74 -19.28 -19.43
N SER A 3 12.99 -18.95 -19.10
CA SER A 3 13.38 -18.57 -17.74
C SER A 3 12.87 -17.18 -17.38
N VAL A 4 12.49 -16.98 -16.11
CA VAL A 4 12.00 -15.71 -15.57
C VAL A 4 12.78 -15.41 -14.28
N TYR A 5 13.20 -14.16 -14.12
CA TYR A 5 14.03 -13.71 -13.00
C TYR A 5 13.45 -12.45 -12.36
N ILE A 6 13.59 -12.33 -11.04
CA ILE A 6 13.31 -11.09 -10.32
C ILE A 6 14.62 -10.29 -10.29
N ASN A 7 14.68 -9.20 -11.06
CA ASN A 7 15.88 -8.37 -11.13
C ASN A 7 15.93 -7.30 -10.04
N ASN A 8 14.76 -6.76 -9.65
CA ASN A 8 14.65 -5.66 -8.68
C ASN A 8 13.45 -5.88 -7.76
N VAL A 9 13.57 -5.44 -6.51
CA VAL A 9 12.49 -5.38 -5.52
C VAL A 9 12.59 -4.03 -4.81
N SER A 10 11.44 -3.42 -4.52
CA SER A 10 11.37 -2.15 -3.79
C SER A 10 10.24 -2.18 -2.76
N THR A 11 10.34 -1.28 -1.78
CA THR A 11 9.30 -1.07 -0.77
C THR A 11 9.09 0.42 -0.53
N PHE A 12 7.85 0.79 -0.21
CA PHE A 12 7.50 2.13 0.24
C PHE A 12 6.63 2.03 1.49
N LEU A 13 7.07 2.72 2.54
CA LEU A 13 6.36 2.82 3.82
C LEU A 13 6.01 4.30 4.02
N PRO A 14 4.72 4.66 4.17
CA PRO A 14 4.32 6.06 4.25
C PRO A 14 4.67 6.68 5.60
N ASN A 15 4.94 7.98 5.62
CA ASN A 15 5.24 8.73 6.83
C ASN A 15 6.42 8.14 7.62
N THR A 16 6.35 8.17 8.95
CA THR A 16 7.39 7.71 9.87
C THR A 16 6.96 6.42 10.58
N PRO A 17 7.91 5.59 11.05
CA PRO A 17 7.57 4.46 11.90
C PRO A 17 6.90 4.97 13.18
N ILE A 18 5.78 4.35 13.53
CA ILE A 18 4.98 4.68 14.72
C ILE A 18 5.13 3.56 15.73
N SER A 19 5.39 3.93 16.97
CA SER A 19 5.48 3.03 18.11
C SER A 19 4.12 2.39 18.44
N ASN A 20 4.13 1.36 19.28
CA ASN A 20 2.88 0.78 19.75
C ASN A 20 2.08 1.79 20.58
N GLU A 21 2.77 2.62 21.36
CA GLU A 21 2.26 3.59 22.32
C GLU A 21 1.41 4.67 21.63
N GLU A 22 1.90 5.18 20.50
CA GLU A 22 1.28 6.26 19.71
C GLU A 22 0.21 5.79 18.73
N MET A 23 -0.01 4.48 18.58
CA MET A 23 -0.90 3.93 17.57
C MET A 23 -2.32 4.53 17.61
N GLU A 24 -2.88 4.65 18.82
CA GLU A 24 -4.24 5.14 19.03
C GLU A 24 -4.38 6.65 18.71
N ASP A 25 -3.28 7.41 18.66
CA ASP A 25 -3.30 8.80 18.18
C ASP A 25 -3.63 8.88 16.68
N TYR A 26 -3.35 7.81 15.92
CA TYR A 26 -3.57 7.76 14.47
C TYR A 26 -4.91 7.13 14.12
N ILE A 27 -5.22 5.97 14.70
CA ILE A 27 -6.44 5.22 14.37
C ILE A 27 -7.66 5.69 15.18
N GLY A 28 -7.45 6.41 16.28
CA GLY A 28 -8.49 6.92 17.16
C GLY A 28 -8.98 5.93 18.21
N LEU A 29 -9.86 6.42 19.08
CA LEU A 29 -10.47 5.68 20.19
C LEU A 29 -11.96 5.44 19.93
N ILE A 30 -12.45 4.24 20.22
CA ILE A 30 -13.88 3.92 20.13
C ILE A 30 -14.55 4.37 21.43
N GLY A 31 -15.50 5.32 21.33
CA GLY A 31 -16.19 5.88 22.50
C GLY A 31 -15.26 6.61 23.48
N GLY A 32 -14.14 7.14 22.99
CA GLY A 32 -13.14 7.84 23.81
C GLY A 32 -12.34 6.95 24.77
N LYS A 33 -12.45 5.61 24.64
CA LYS A 33 -11.80 4.65 25.53
C LYS A 33 -10.68 3.90 24.80
N PRO A 34 -9.53 3.65 25.45
CA PRO A 34 -8.47 2.81 24.89
C PRO A 34 -8.96 1.37 24.73
N SER A 35 -8.40 0.66 23.74
CA SER A 35 -8.78 -0.73 23.48
C SER A 35 -8.26 -1.65 24.59
N ARG A 36 -9.17 -2.38 25.24
CA ARG A 36 -8.84 -3.35 26.31
C ARG A 36 -7.97 -4.51 25.82
N VAL A 37 -8.08 -4.86 24.54
CA VAL A 37 -7.40 -6.02 23.94
C VAL A 37 -6.07 -5.67 23.25
N ARG A 38 -5.77 -4.37 23.09
CA ARG A 38 -4.58 -3.87 22.40
C ARG A 38 -3.29 -4.50 22.95
N SER A 39 -3.09 -4.49 24.26
CA SER A 39 -1.88 -5.02 24.89
C SER A 39 -1.70 -6.51 24.65
N ILE A 40 -2.79 -7.29 24.68
CA ILE A 40 -2.78 -8.74 24.44
C ILE A 40 -2.41 -9.03 22.99
N VAL A 41 -3.08 -8.37 22.03
CA VAL A 41 -2.85 -8.56 20.60
C VAL A 41 -1.43 -8.15 20.20
N LEU A 42 -0.92 -7.04 20.73
CA LEU A 42 0.44 -6.58 20.46
C LEU A 42 1.51 -7.47 21.08
N ARG A 43 1.24 -8.03 22.26
CA ARG A 43 2.13 -9.03 22.87
C ARG A 43 2.18 -10.31 22.04
N GLN A 44 1.06 -10.73 21.47
CA GLN A 44 0.96 -11.94 20.66
C GLN A 44 1.59 -11.79 19.27
N ASN A 45 1.36 -10.66 18.58
CA ASN A 45 1.91 -10.45 17.23
C ASN A 45 3.36 -9.96 17.23
N GLY A 46 3.88 -9.46 18.36
CA GLY A 46 5.27 -9.03 18.53
C GLY A 46 5.66 -7.75 17.79
N ILE A 47 4.73 -7.11 17.09
CA ILE A 47 5.02 -5.92 16.28
C ILE A 47 5.35 -4.74 17.20
N LYS A 48 6.45 -4.05 16.90
CA LYS A 48 6.92 -2.88 17.66
C LYS A 48 6.66 -1.56 16.95
N THR A 49 6.76 -1.57 15.63
CA THR A 49 6.56 -0.39 14.80
C THR A 49 5.65 -0.69 13.62
N ARG A 50 4.95 0.34 13.15
CA ARG A 50 4.04 0.26 12.00
C ARG A 50 3.92 1.61 11.31
N TYR A 51 3.37 1.61 10.11
CA TYR A 51 3.24 2.80 9.26
C TYR A 51 1.78 2.96 8.85
N TYR A 52 1.28 4.19 8.93
CA TYR A 52 -0.08 4.52 8.53
C TYR A 52 -0.06 5.52 7.39
N GLY A 53 -0.91 5.32 6.38
CA GLY A 53 -1.27 6.35 5.40
C GLY A 53 -2.16 7.46 5.98
N LEU A 54 -2.10 7.70 7.28
CA LEU A 54 -2.92 8.65 8.04
C LEU A 54 -2.02 9.54 8.91
N ASN A 55 -2.50 10.73 9.26
CA ASN A 55 -1.87 11.57 10.29
C ASN A 55 -2.66 11.51 11.62
N LYS A 56 -2.12 12.13 12.69
CA LYS A 56 -2.79 12.20 14.02
C LYS A 56 -4.13 12.95 14.02
N LYS A 57 -4.48 13.64 12.92
CA LYS A 57 -5.80 14.27 12.71
C LYS A 57 -6.74 13.37 11.88
N GLN A 58 -6.38 12.09 11.73
CA GLN A 58 -7.10 11.08 10.94
C GLN A 58 -7.31 11.46 9.47
N LYS A 59 -6.52 12.39 8.94
CA LYS A 59 -6.55 12.73 7.51
C LYS A 59 -5.67 11.76 6.73
N ILE A 60 -6.20 11.30 5.60
CA ILE A 60 -5.47 10.47 4.63
C ILE A 60 -4.31 11.28 4.06
N THR A 61 -3.11 10.71 4.19
CA THR A 61 -1.86 11.29 3.66
C THR A 61 -1.49 10.66 2.31
N HIS A 62 -1.83 9.40 2.12
CA HIS A 62 -1.53 8.63 0.91
C HIS A 62 -2.72 7.75 0.55
N SER A 63 -3.12 7.74 -0.73
CA SER A 63 -4.01 6.73 -1.27
C SER A 63 -3.26 5.41 -1.51
N ASN A 64 -3.97 4.30 -1.59
CA ASN A 64 -3.36 3.01 -1.91
C ASN A 64 -2.65 3.05 -3.28
N SER A 65 -3.23 3.75 -4.27
CA SER A 65 -2.58 3.98 -5.58
C SER A 65 -1.28 4.78 -5.50
N GLN A 66 -1.20 5.78 -4.62
CA GLN A 66 0.03 6.54 -4.38
C GLN A 66 1.11 5.67 -3.72
N LEU A 67 0.75 4.85 -2.73
CA LEU A 67 1.70 3.91 -2.11
C LEU A 67 2.33 2.97 -3.15
N ALA A 68 1.50 2.40 -4.03
CA ALA A 68 1.97 1.53 -5.10
C ALA A 68 2.86 2.28 -6.11
N LYS A 69 2.49 3.50 -6.49
CA LYS A 69 3.30 4.36 -7.38
C LYS A 69 4.68 4.60 -6.81
N GLU A 70 4.79 5.00 -5.55
CA GLU A 70 6.07 5.30 -4.90
C GLU A 70 6.97 4.06 -4.81
N ALA A 71 6.38 2.88 -4.55
CA ALA A 71 7.12 1.63 -4.61
C ALA A 71 7.63 1.33 -6.02
N ILE A 72 6.78 1.45 -7.05
CA ILE A 72 7.16 1.19 -8.46
C ILE A 72 8.29 2.13 -8.90
N VAL A 73 8.18 3.42 -8.57
CA VAL A 73 9.20 4.43 -8.90
C VAL A 73 10.57 4.05 -8.33
N LYS A 74 10.61 3.52 -7.10
CA LYS A 74 11.85 3.06 -6.45
C LYS A 74 12.48 1.83 -7.08
N LEU A 75 11.82 1.12 -8.00
CA LEU A 75 12.44 0.02 -8.75
C LEU A 75 13.46 0.51 -9.79
N PHE A 76 13.41 1.80 -10.14
CA PHE A 76 14.23 2.39 -11.19
C PHE A 76 15.20 3.40 -10.58
N VAL A 77 16.47 3.33 -11.01
CA VAL A 77 17.57 4.17 -10.46
C VAL A 77 17.22 5.66 -10.55
N ASP A 78 16.74 6.11 -11.71
CA ASP A 78 16.43 7.52 -11.96
C ASP A 78 15.01 7.90 -11.56
N LYS A 79 14.33 7.07 -10.77
CA LYS A 79 12.91 7.23 -10.38
C LYS A 79 11.97 7.41 -11.58
N THR A 80 12.43 7.02 -12.75
CA THR A 80 11.73 7.14 -14.02
C THR A 80 11.47 5.74 -14.50
N VAL A 81 10.19 5.38 -14.60
CA VAL A 81 9.84 4.04 -15.06
C VAL A 81 10.32 3.86 -16.50
N SER A 82 10.95 2.72 -16.81
CA SER A 82 11.39 2.43 -18.18
C SER A 82 10.20 2.33 -19.15
N THR A 83 10.39 2.75 -20.39
CA THR A 83 9.44 2.55 -21.49
C THR A 83 9.27 1.07 -21.86
N ASP A 84 10.23 0.23 -21.48
CA ASP A 84 10.25 -1.21 -21.79
C ASP A 84 9.30 -2.03 -20.91
N VAL A 85 8.70 -1.41 -19.90
CA VAL A 85 7.68 -2.06 -19.07
C VAL A 85 6.43 -2.30 -19.92
N THR A 86 6.11 -3.57 -20.18
CA THR A 86 4.97 -3.95 -21.02
C THR A 86 3.70 -4.29 -20.23
N LEU A 87 3.84 -4.66 -18.97
CA LEU A 87 2.77 -5.18 -18.12
C LEU A 87 2.86 -4.60 -16.71
N LEU A 88 1.73 -4.10 -16.20
CA LEU A 88 1.55 -3.79 -14.80
C LEU A 88 0.48 -4.71 -14.21
N ALA A 89 0.87 -5.47 -13.19
CA ALA A 89 -0.05 -6.28 -12.39
C ALA A 89 -0.07 -5.73 -10.97
N CYS A 90 -1.26 -5.39 -10.46
CA CYS A 90 -1.43 -4.91 -9.08
C CYS A 90 -2.52 -5.71 -8.37
N GLY A 91 -2.33 -5.95 -7.07
CA GLY A 91 -3.31 -6.57 -6.19
C GLY A 91 -3.36 -5.84 -4.86
N THR A 92 -4.58 -5.66 -4.33
CA THR A 92 -4.83 -5.08 -3.00
C THR A 92 -6.12 -5.65 -2.46
N SER A 93 -6.17 -5.92 -1.15
CA SER A 93 -7.41 -6.28 -0.44
C SER A 93 -8.23 -5.05 -0.04
N THR A 94 -7.61 -3.87 -0.02
CA THR A 94 -8.22 -2.60 0.38
C THR A 94 -8.01 -1.56 -0.72
N PRO A 95 -8.71 -1.69 -1.87
CA PRO A 95 -8.61 -0.70 -2.93
C PRO A 95 -9.28 0.61 -2.51
N ASP A 96 -8.74 1.75 -2.99
CA ASP A 96 -9.32 3.08 -2.75
C ASP A 96 -10.78 3.17 -3.24
N GLN A 97 -11.10 2.42 -4.29
CA GLN A 97 -12.43 2.35 -4.91
C GLN A 97 -12.68 0.95 -5.48
N LEU A 98 -13.96 0.57 -5.58
CA LEU A 98 -14.34 -0.74 -6.14
C LEU A 98 -14.10 -0.83 -7.65
N LEU A 99 -14.35 0.25 -8.37
CA LEU A 99 -14.15 0.40 -9.81
C LEU A 99 -13.72 1.85 -10.11
N PRO A 100 -12.90 2.09 -11.15
CA PRO A 100 -12.09 1.11 -11.89
C PRO A 100 -11.04 0.40 -11.01
N SER A 101 -10.45 -0.68 -11.53
CA SER A 101 -9.53 -1.54 -10.79
C SER A 101 -8.32 -0.79 -10.23
N HIS A 102 -7.75 -1.27 -9.12
CA HIS A 102 -6.60 -0.64 -8.49
C HIS A 102 -5.38 -0.52 -9.44
N ALA A 103 -5.17 -1.53 -10.30
CA ALA A 103 -4.13 -1.49 -11.31
C ALA A 103 -4.35 -0.38 -12.35
N TRP A 104 -5.61 -0.11 -12.73
CA TRP A 104 -5.96 1.03 -13.59
C TRP A 104 -5.66 2.37 -12.91
N VAL A 105 -6.08 2.54 -11.65
CA VAL A 105 -5.83 3.79 -10.89
C VAL A 105 -4.33 4.03 -10.71
N THR A 106 -3.58 2.98 -10.39
CA THR A 106 -2.13 3.06 -10.22
C THR A 106 -1.45 3.42 -11.53
N LYS A 107 -1.83 2.79 -12.65
CA LYS A 107 -1.34 3.17 -13.99
C LYS A 107 -1.63 4.62 -14.31
N ASN A 108 -2.85 5.10 -14.04
CA ASN A 108 -3.25 6.48 -14.33
C ASN A 108 -2.44 7.53 -13.56
N SER A 109 -1.79 7.15 -12.46
CA SER A 109 -0.87 8.02 -11.73
C SER A 109 0.47 8.26 -12.44
N PHE A 110 0.74 7.51 -13.53
CA PHE A 110 1.86 7.71 -14.46
C PHE A 110 1.32 8.33 -15.76
N SER A 111 1.98 9.37 -16.29
CA SER A 111 1.60 9.99 -17.57
C SER A 111 1.44 8.94 -18.66
N TYR A 112 0.26 8.91 -19.32
CA TYR A 112 -0.24 7.87 -20.23
C TYR A 112 0.83 6.99 -20.89
N ARG A 113 0.95 5.73 -20.42
CA ARG A 113 1.83 4.71 -20.98
C ARG A 113 1.06 3.56 -21.63
N ASN A 114 1.63 2.93 -22.65
CA ASN A 114 1.06 1.78 -23.35
C ASN A 114 1.21 0.44 -22.59
N TRP A 115 1.02 0.45 -21.27
CA TRP A 115 1.08 -0.78 -20.45
C TRP A 115 -0.18 -1.61 -20.58
N LYS A 116 -0.03 -2.92 -20.75
CA LYS A 116 -1.11 -3.87 -20.47
C LYS A 116 -1.36 -3.89 -18.97
N ILE A 117 -2.62 -4.00 -18.56
CA ILE A 117 -3.00 -4.08 -17.16
C ILE A 117 -3.53 -5.48 -16.88
N CYS A 118 -3.00 -6.11 -15.82
CA CYS A 118 -3.59 -7.31 -15.25
C CYS A 118 -4.13 -6.99 -13.86
N PHE A 119 -5.31 -7.52 -13.55
CA PHE A 119 -5.97 -7.33 -12.27
C PHE A 119 -6.55 -8.65 -11.79
N TYR A 120 -6.30 -8.96 -10.51
CA TYR A 120 -6.89 -10.11 -9.85
C TYR A 120 -7.92 -9.63 -8.82
N LYS A 121 -9.19 -9.92 -9.08
CA LYS A 121 -10.28 -9.73 -8.10
C LYS A 121 -10.56 -11.07 -7.45
N ARG A 122 -10.10 -11.27 -6.21
CA ARG A 122 -10.58 -12.39 -5.41
C ARG A 122 -11.97 -12.02 -4.87
N PHE A 123 -13.02 -12.43 -5.59
CA PHE A 123 -14.38 -12.44 -5.05
C PHE A 123 -14.48 -13.60 -4.06
N ASN A 124 -14.03 -13.42 -2.83
CA ASN A 124 -14.48 -14.24 -1.72
C ASN A 124 -15.52 -13.40 -0.96
N GLN A 125 -16.76 -13.44 -1.44
CA GLN A 125 -17.94 -13.17 -0.61
C GLN A 125 -18.61 -14.52 -0.37
N MET A 126 -18.43 -15.05 0.83
CA MET A 126 -19.39 -15.90 1.53
C MET A 126 -19.70 -15.19 2.85
#